data_AF-X1Q2Y3-F1
#
_entry.id   AF-X1Q2Y3-F1
#
_cell.length_a   1.000
_cell.length_b   1.000
_cell.length_c   1.000
_cell.angle_alpha   90.00
_cell.angle_beta   90.00
_cell.angle_gamma   90.00
#
_symmetry.space_group_name_H-M   'P 1'
#
loop_
_entity.id
_entity.type
_entity.pdbx_description
1 polymer ?
#
loop_
_entity_poly.entity_id
_entity_poly.type
_entity_poly.pdbx_seq_one_letter_code
_entity_poly.pdbx_strand_id
1 'polypeptide(L)' 'MVGYAVRILNHMIVFRIETPEEASETMKLAIEQGLTYYDAAYLHRAEGNQPLVTEDDKLRVKAGEVGVEAITVKQLLER' A
#
# COMPACT_ATOMS: atom_id res chain seq x y z
N MET A 1 -16.73 -13.89 10.25
CA MET A 1 -15.51 -13.11 10.60
C MET A 1 -14.24 -13.90 10.28
N VAL A 2 -14.02 -15.10 10.82
CA VAL A 2 -12.80 -15.91 10.58
C VAL A 2 -12.54 -16.19 9.09
N GLY A 3 -13.58 -16.51 8.31
CA GLY A 3 -13.42 -16.77 6.87
C GLY A 3 -12.94 -15.57 6.04
N TYR A 4 -13.25 -14.33 6.47
CA TYR A 4 -12.79 -13.12 5.78
C TYR A 4 -11.30 -12.88 6.00
N ALA A 5 -10.83 -13.03 7.24
CA ALA A 5 -9.42 -12.89 7.57
C ALA A 5 -8.56 -13.90 6.79
N VAL A 6 -8.97 -15.16 6.73
CA VAL A 6 -8.26 -16.20 5.97
C VAL A 6 -8.23 -15.88 4.47
N ARG A 7 -9.34 -15.40 3.89
CA ARG A 7 -9.36 -14.98 2.48
C ARG A 7 -8.37 -13.85 2.21
N ILE A 8 -8.33 -12.82 3.05
CA ILE A 8 -7.39 -11.69 2.90
C ILE A 8 -5.94 -12.18 3.01
N LEU A 9 -5.63 -12.98 4.04
CA LEU A 9 -4.29 -13.51 4.26
C LEU A 9 -3.78 -14.35 3.09
N ASN A 10 -4.66 -15.10 2.41
CA ASN A 10 -4.29 -15.87 1.21
C ASN A 10 -3.89 -15.00 0.00
N HIS A 11 -4.23 -13.71 0.01
CA HIS A 11 -3.84 -12.75 -1.02
C HIS A 11 -2.64 -11.88 -0.60
N MET A 12 -2.17 -11.99 0.64
CA MET A 12 -1.07 -11.15 1.14
C MET A 12 0.29 -11.67 0.68
N ILE A 13 1.08 -10.78 0.10
CA ILE A 13 2.51 -10.97 -0.13
C ILE A 13 3.25 -10.08 0.87
N VAL A 14 4.14 -10.67 1.66
CA VAL A 14 4.97 -9.90 2.59
C VAL A 14 6.17 -9.35 1.83
N PHE A 15 6.24 -8.03 1.73
CA PHE A 15 7.38 -7.34 1.14
C PHE A 15 8.36 -6.88 2.21
N ARG A 16 9.64 -6.89 1.85
CA ARG A 16 10.74 -6.34 2.65
C ARG A 16 11.36 -5.20 1.87
N ILE A 17 11.74 -4.15 2.59
CA ILE A 17 12.67 -3.13 2.11
C ILE A 17 14.06 -3.71 2.37
N GLU A 18 14.77 -4.11 1.32
CA GLU A 18 16.00 -4.90 1.41
C GLU A 18 17.25 -4.04 1.27
N THR A 19 17.13 -2.85 0.67
CA THR A 19 18.29 -1.99 0.37
C THR A 19 18.20 -0.62 1.04
N PRO A 20 19.36 0.01 1.35
CA PRO A 20 19.40 1.41 1.77
C PRO A 20 18.74 2.37 0.76
N GLU A 21 18.84 2.06 -0.54
CA GLU A 21 18.24 2.82 -1.62
C GLU A 21 16.70 2.81 -1.52
N GLU A 22 16.08 1.63 -1.42
CA GLU A 22 14.62 1.49 -1.25
C GLU A 22 14.14 2.19 0.04
N ALA A 23 14.92 2.10 1.12
CA ALA A 23 14.61 2.79 2.37
C ALA A 23 14.68 4.32 2.22
N SER A 24 15.66 4.82 1.47
CA SER A 24 15.83 6.23 1.17
C SER A 24 14.70 6.76 0.30
N GLU A 25 14.30 6.02 -0.75
CA GLU A 25 13.19 6.36 -1.62
C GLU A 25 11.85 6.38 -0.86
N THR A 26 11.63 5.38 0.00
CA THR A 26 10.47 5.34 0.90
C THR A 26 10.43 6.55 1.83
N MET A 27 11.57 6.91 2.43
CA MET A 27 11.66 8.07 3.32
C MET A 27 11.39 9.38 2.57
N LYS A 28 11.93 9.53 1.35
CA LYS A 28 11.68 10.69 0.50
C LYS A 28 10.19 10.83 0.21
N LEU A 29 9.53 9.74 -0.18
CA LEU A 29 8.08 9.71 -0.41
C LEU A 29 7.29 10.10 0.84
N ALA A 30 7.69 9.61 2.02
CA ALA A 30 7.05 9.96 3.28
C ALA A 30 7.10 11.47 3.56
N ILE A 31 8.26 12.10 3.34
CA ILE A 31 8.46 13.53 3.54
C ILE A 31 7.65 14.34 2.53
N GLU A 32 7.73 14.00 1.24
CA GLU A 32 7.05 14.73 0.16
C GLU A 32 5.54 14.68 0.29
N GLN A 33 5.00 13.56 0.76
CA GLN A 33 3.55 13.33 0.87
C GLN A 33 2.96 13.61 2.25
N GLY A 34 3.80 13.93 3.24
CA GLY A 34 3.38 14.10 4.64
C GLY A 34 2.80 12.82 5.24
N LEU A 35 3.34 11.67 4.85
CA LEU A 35 2.91 10.34 5.27
C LEU A 35 3.80 9.81 6.41
N THR A 36 3.28 8.83 7.15
CA THR A 36 4.16 8.01 7.98
C THR A 36 5.09 7.18 7.09
N TYR A 37 6.24 6.78 7.61
CA TYR A 37 7.15 5.90 6.87
C TYR A 37 6.47 4.60 6.43
N TYR A 38 5.57 4.04 7.25
CA TYR A 38 4.84 2.81 6.92
C TYR A 38 3.85 3.00 5.77
N ASP A 39 3.08 4.10 5.78
CA ASP A 39 2.15 4.41 4.69
C ASP A 39 2.89 4.65 3.38
N ALA A 40 4.02 5.37 3.45
CA ALA A 40 4.89 5.56 2.31
C ALA A 40 5.50 4.23 1.82
N ALA A 41 5.83 3.28 2.72
CA ALA A 41 6.35 1.98 2.32
C ALA A 41 5.33 1.17 1.53
N TYR A 42 4.05 1.16 1.94
CA TYR A 42 2.98 0.53 1.16
C TYR A 42 2.81 1.20 -0.20
N LEU A 43 2.90 2.53 -0.23
CA LEU A 43 2.69 3.31 -1.44
C LEU A 43 3.85 3.16 -2.45
N HIS A 44 5.08 3.24 -1.97
CA HIS A 44 6.29 2.99 -2.75
C HIS A 44 6.29 1.58 -3.34
N ARG A 45 5.82 0.57 -2.58
CA ARG A 45 5.76 -0.80 -3.08
C ARG A 45 4.64 -1.06 -4.08
N ALA A 46 3.54 -0.30 -3.99
CA ALA A 46 2.42 -0.37 -4.92
C ALA A 46 2.75 0.20 -6.32
N GLU A 47 3.97 0.71 -6.53
CA GLU A 47 4.47 0.99 -7.88
C GLU A 47 4.61 -0.32 -8.69
N GLY A 48 3.84 -0.38 -9.79
CA GLY A 48 3.82 -1.50 -10.73
C GLY A 48 2.60 -2.43 -10.58
N ASN A 49 1.60 -2.24 -11.44
CA ASN A 49 0.43 -3.11 -11.75
C ASN A 49 -0.40 -3.71 -10.60
N GLN A 50 -0.08 -3.48 -9.33
CA GLN A 50 -0.86 -3.98 -8.19
C GLN A 50 -1.48 -2.81 -7.42
N PRO A 51 -2.80 -2.79 -7.22
CA PRO A 51 -3.44 -1.72 -6.49
C PRO A 51 -3.07 -1.79 -5.00
N LEU A 52 -2.92 -0.63 -4.37
CA LEU A 52 -2.85 -0.51 -2.91
C LEU A 52 -4.19 -0.90 -2.30
N VAL A 53 -4.22 -1.95 -1.49
CA VAL A 53 -5.44 -2.33 -0.74
C VAL A 53 -5.39 -1.67 0.63
N THR A 54 -6.29 -0.71 0.88
CA THR A 54 -6.35 -0.01 2.18
C THR A 54 -7.75 0.51 2.50
N GLU A 55 -8.12 0.42 3.79
CA GLU A 55 -9.32 1.04 4.34
C GLU A 55 -9.05 2.47 4.83
N ASP A 56 -7.81 2.96 4.77
CA ASP A 56 -7.47 4.34 5.12
C ASP A 56 -7.78 5.30 3.96
N ASP A 57 -8.82 6.13 4.14
CA ASP A 57 -9.26 7.11 3.17
C ASP A 57 -8.18 8.13 2.79
N LYS A 58 -7.37 8.59 3.75
CA LYS A 58 -6.31 9.58 3.49
C LYS A 58 -5.22 8.96 2.64
N LEU A 59 -4.86 7.72 2.92
CA LEU A 59 -3.85 7.02 2.13
C LEU A 59 -4.33 6.74 0.71
N ARG A 60 -5.63 6.45 0.49
CA ARG A 60 -6.18 6.30 -0.87
C ARG A 60 -6.12 7.60 -1.67
N VAL A 61 -6.40 8.75 -1.04
CA VAL A 61 -6.26 10.06 -1.69
C VAL A 61 -4.81 10.29 -2.11
N LYS A 62 -3.88 10.06 -1.18
CA LYS A 62 -2.44 10.20 -1.43
C LYS A 62 -1.93 9.25 -2.51
N ALA A 63 -2.46 8.04 -2.58
CA ALA A 63 -2.14 7.10 -3.64
C ALA A 63 -2.53 7.62 -5.03
N GLY A 64 -3.72 8.22 -5.15
CA GLY A 64 -4.16 8.87 -6.38
C GLY A 64 -3.26 10.03 -6.81
N GLU A 65 -2.73 10.81 -5.86
CA GLU A 65 -1.81 11.94 -6.14
C GLU A 65 -0.49 11.48 -6.77
N VAL A 66 -0.06 10.25 -6.50
CA VAL A 66 1.17 9.66 -7.07
C VAL A 66 0.90 8.64 -8.18
N GLY A 67 -0.33 8.55 -8.67
CA GLY A 67 -0.70 7.66 -9.79
C GLY A 67 -0.83 6.18 -9.43
N VAL A 68 -0.95 5.84 -8.14
CA VAL A 68 -1.18 4.48 -7.66
C VAL A 68 -2.68 4.24 -7.52
N GLU A 69 -3.19 3.16 -8.13
CA GLU A 69 -4.57 2.70 -7.90
C GLU A 69 -4.71 2.24 -6.45
N ALA A 70 -5.72 2.71 -5.74
CA ALA A 70 -6.02 2.24 -4.38
C ALA A 70 -7.48 1.78 -4.26
N ILE A 71 -7.67 0.61 -3.63
CA ILE A 71 -8.97 -0.05 -3.47
C ILE A 71 -9.21 -0.50 -2.02
N THR A 72 -10.46 -0.76 -1.70
CA THR A 72 -10.88 -1.35 -0.41
C THR A 72 -10.72 -2.88 -0.41
N VAL A 73 -10.73 -3.47 0.77
CA VAL A 73 -10.78 -4.93 0.96
C VAL A 73 -12.03 -5.53 0.33
N LYS A 74 -13.17 -4.82 0.41
CA LYS A 74 -14.41 -5.26 -0.25
C LYS A 74 -14.20 -5.41 -1.76
N GLN A 75 -13.64 -4.38 -2.40
CA GLN A 75 -13.36 -4.40 -3.84
C GLN A 75 -12.33 -5.47 -4.20
N LEU A 76 -11.32 -5.73 -3.36
CA LEU A 76 -10.38 -6.85 -3.55
C LEU A 76 -11.11 -8.20 -3.55
N LEU A 77 -12.02 -8.43 -2.61
CA LEU A 77 -12.71 -9.72 -2.43
C LEU A 77 -13.84 -9.98 -3.43
N GLU A 78 -14.24 -8.95 -4.18
CA GLU A 78 -15.25 -8.99 -5.25
C GLU A 78 -14.62 -9.08 -6.66
N ARG A 79 -13.29 -9.00 -6.78
CA ARG A 79 -12.52 -9.30 -8.00
C ARG A 79 -12.38 -10.80 -8.22
#